data_AF-A0A3M2ZFH2-F1
#
_entry.id   AF-A0A3M2ZFH2-F1
#
_cell.length_a   1.000
_cell.length_b   1.000
_cell.length_c   1.000
_cell.angle_alpha   90.00
_cell.angle_beta   90.00
_cell.angle_gamma   90.00
#
_symmetry.space_group_name_H-M   'P 1'
#
loop_
_entity.id
_entity.type
_entity.pdbx_description
1 polymer ?
#
loop_
_entity_poly.entity_id
_entity_poly.type
_entity_poly.pdbx_seq_one_letter_code
_entity_poly.pdbx_strand_id
1 'polypeptide(L)'
;MMQKIYPLIEPSRQSDLQEIIDELNAHIDFFRLDTPLRRSHFFAQVMQETGAALSVEEGFLWKASSLIGSFSYFRNNPAAARAHGYDTTKPIKADGTRVNQADYEAVANGAYGGRAELGNGDYASGDGWKFRGRGLKQLTGRAHYRNFTKWCSTNSVEWPSELHDFEINPELLVQMKYAVRSAAFFWIDNELYRRADNGANDSTVQSITDVVNYNTDSRPARISNFKKIWQQGLFNEIIL
;
A
#
# COMPACT_ATOMS: atom_id res chain seq x y z
N MET A 1 -15.66 -10.42 -10.86
CA MET A 1 -14.79 -9.38 -11.45
C MET A 1 -13.39 -9.36 -10.83
N MET A 2 -13.25 -9.20 -9.51
CA MET A 2 -11.96 -9.03 -8.81
C MET A 2 -10.91 -10.13 -9.07
N GLN A 3 -11.32 -11.39 -9.29
CA GLN A 3 -10.39 -12.47 -9.66
C GLN A 3 -9.63 -12.20 -10.98
N LYS A 4 -10.22 -11.43 -11.92
CA LYS A 4 -9.55 -11.04 -13.17
C LYS A 4 -8.47 -9.95 -12.93
N ILE A 5 -8.64 -9.18 -11.86
CA ILE A 5 -7.72 -8.14 -11.41
C ILE A 5 -6.56 -8.78 -10.63
N TYR A 6 -6.86 -9.78 -9.79
CA TYR A 6 -5.88 -10.52 -8.98
C TYR A 6 -5.82 -12.01 -9.38
N PRO A 7 -5.29 -12.33 -10.57
CA PRO A 7 -5.31 -13.70 -11.09
C PRO A 7 -4.38 -14.65 -10.33
N LEU A 8 -3.42 -14.13 -9.54
CA LEU A 8 -2.44 -14.92 -8.79
C LEU A 8 -2.75 -14.95 -7.29
N ILE A 9 -3.97 -14.56 -6.87
CA ILE A 9 -4.35 -14.69 -5.48
C ILE A 9 -4.43 -16.17 -5.09
N GLU A 10 -3.86 -16.50 -3.93
CA GLU A 10 -3.88 -17.86 -3.41
C GLU A 10 -5.32 -18.32 -3.14
N PRO A 11 -5.66 -19.60 -3.37
CA PRO A 11 -7.02 -20.11 -3.13
C PRO A 11 -7.53 -19.86 -1.71
N SER A 12 -6.65 -19.92 -0.71
CA SER A 12 -6.97 -19.65 0.70
C SER A 12 -7.32 -18.18 0.99
N ARG A 13 -7.00 -17.27 0.06
CA ARG A 13 -7.24 -15.83 0.17
C ARG A 13 -8.34 -15.33 -0.78
N GLN A 14 -9.12 -16.21 -1.40
CA GLN A 14 -10.22 -15.78 -2.27
C GLN A 14 -11.27 -14.95 -1.53
N SER A 15 -11.49 -15.21 -0.23
CA SER A 15 -12.39 -14.41 0.61
C SER A 15 -11.94 -12.95 0.74
N ASP A 16 -10.64 -12.66 0.65
CA ASP A 16 -10.11 -11.28 0.67
C ASP A 16 -10.72 -10.44 -0.45
N LEU A 17 -10.95 -11.03 -1.63
CA LEU A 17 -11.57 -10.33 -2.75
C LEU A 17 -13.02 -9.96 -2.44
N GLN A 18 -13.74 -10.84 -1.75
CA GLN A 18 -15.12 -10.60 -1.35
C GLN A 18 -15.19 -9.50 -0.30
N GLU A 19 -14.30 -9.51 0.70
CA GLU A 19 -14.23 -8.43 1.70
C GLU A 19 -13.95 -7.06 1.06
N ILE A 20 -13.09 -7.00 0.03
CA ILE A 20 -12.85 -5.77 -0.73
C ILE A 20 -14.14 -5.32 -1.45
N ILE A 21 -14.84 -6.25 -2.09
CA ILE A 21 -16.10 -5.97 -2.80
C ILE A 21 -17.15 -5.46 -1.84
N ASP A 22 -17.32 -6.12 -0.69
CA ASP A 22 -18.35 -5.80 0.30
C ASP A 22 -18.14 -4.40 0.88
N GLU A 23 -16.90 -4.08 1.28
CA GLU A 23 -16.56 -2.75 1.80
C GLU A 23 -16.75 -1.66 0.74
N LEU A 24 -16.34 -1.91 -0.51
CA LEU A 24 -16.53 -0.95 -1.59
C LEU A 24 -18.01 -0.77 -1.91
N ASN A 25 -18.80 -1.84 -2.04
CA ASN A 25 -20.22 -1.77 -2.37
C ASN A 25 -21.02 -1.04 -1.28
N ALA A 26 -20.64 -1.20 -0.01
CA ALA A 26 -21.30 -0.51 1.10
C ALA A 26 -21.07 1.02 1.10
N HIS A 27 -19.94 1.49 0.58
CA HIS A 27 -19.50 2.89 0.71
C HIS A 27 -19.06 3.54 -0.62
N ILE A 28 -19.51 3.00 -1.76
CA ILE A 28 -18.95 3.36 -3.08
C ILE A 28 -19.10 4.86 -3.40
N ASP A 29 -20.24 5.44 -3.03
CA ASP A 29 -20.56 6.85 -3.24
C ASP A 29 -19.71 7.75 -2.34
N PHE A 30 -19.59 7.38 -1.06
CA PHE A 30 -18.75 8.08 -0.09
C PHE A 30 -17.28 8.07 -0.52
N PHE A 31 -16.78 6.95 -1.03
CA PHE A 31 -15.43 6.81 -1.58
C PHE A 31 -15.23 7.52 -2.92
N ARG A 32 -16.29 8.07 -3.53
CA ARG A 32 -16.23 8.69 -4.87
C ARG A 32 -15.66 7.69 -5.89
N LEU A 33 -16.15 6.47 -5.83
CA LEU A 33 -15.86 5.36 -6.75
C LEU A 33 -17.14 4.92 -7.50
N ASP A 34 -18.12 5.82 -7.55
CA ASP A 34 -19.47 5.71 -8.12
C ASP A 34 -19.50 5.56 -9.65
N THR A 35 -18.37 5.77 -10.35
CA THR A 35 -18.29 5.61 -11.80
C THR A 35 -17.33 4.48 -12.20
N PRO A 36 -17.62 3.74 -13.30
CA PRO A 36 -16.69 2.76 -13.86
C PRO A 36 -15.29 3.34 -14.12
N LEU A 37 -15.23 4.61 -14.53
CA LEU A 37 -13.97 5.30 -14.84
C LEU A 37 -13.13 5.54 -13.58
N ARG A 38 -13.73 6.05 -12.50
CA ARG A 38 -13.04 6.27 -11.21
C ARG A 38 -12.51 4.96 -10.64
N ARG A 39 -13.34 3.90 -10.65
CA ARG A 39 -12.93 2.55 -10.24
C ARG A 39 -11.77 2.02 -11.06
N SER A 40 -11.80 2.22 -12.37
CA SER A 40 -10.73 1.78 -13.26
C SER A 40 -9.40 2.47 -12.96
N HIS A 41 -9.41 3.78 -12.72
CA HIS A 41 -8.23 4.54 -12.30
C HIS A 41 -7.73 4.10 -10.92
N PHE A 42 -8.63 3.98 -9.94
CA PHE A 42 -8.30 3.54 -8.59
C PHE A 42 -7.62 2.17 -8.58
N PHE A 43 -8.23 1.17 -9.21
CA PHE A 43 -7.68 -0.18 -9.23
C PHE A 43 -6.43 -0.32 -10.09
N ALA A 44 -6.25 0.49 -11.14
CA ALA A 44 -5.00 0.50 -11.89
C ALA A 44 -3.79 0.89 -11.01
N GLN A 45 -4.01 1.81 -10.07
CA GLN A 45 -3.01 2.21 -9.09
C GLN A 45 -2.81 1.13 -8.02
N VAL A 46 -3.91 0.65 -7.41
CA VAL A 46 -3.85 -0.39 -6.36
C VAL A 46 -3.17 -1.66 -6.85
N MET A 47 -3.53 -2.15 -8.04
CA MET A 47 -2.90 -3.33 -8.65
C MET A 47 -1.38 -3.20 -8.77
N GLN A 48 -0.88 -1.98 -9.05
CA GLN A 48 0.55 -1.76 -9.16
C GLN A 48 1.23 -1.82 -7.78
N GLU A 49 0.56 -1.38 -6.72
CA GLU A 49 1.10 -1.42 -5.35
C GLU A 49 1.10 -2.84 -4.79
N THR A 50 0.00 -3.58 -4.98
CA THR A 50 -0.18 -4.89 -4.34
C THR A 50 0.28 -6.05 -5.20
N GLY A 51 0.50 -5.81 -6.50
CA GLY A 51 0.75 -6.85 -7.49
C GLY A 51 -0.46 -7.77 -7.72
N ALA A 52 -0.31 -8.70 -8.65
CA ALA A 52 -1.36 -9.64 -9.07
C ALA A 52 -1.78 -10.66 -7.99
N ALA A 53 -1.00 -10.78 -6.90
CA ALA A 53 -1.24 -11.67 -5.77
C ALA A 53 -1.86 -10.95 -4.55
N LEU A 54 -2.21 -9.66 -4.67
CA LEU A 54 -2.81 -8.86 -3.60
C LEU A 54 -1.95 -8.86 -2.31
N SER A 55 -0.68 -8.47 -2.42
CA SER A 55 0.20 -8.30 -1.26
C SER A 55 -0.11 -6.95 -0.60
N VAL A 56 -0.66 -6.99 0.61
CA VAL A 56 -1.07 -5.79 1.36
C VAL A 56 -0.13 -5.45 2.51
N GLU A 57 0.99 -6.16 2.64
CA GLU A 57 2.00 -5.88 3.64
C GLU A 57 3.38 -5.94 2.98
N GLU A 58 4.22 -4.97 3.30
CA GLU A 58 5.59 -4.92 2.79
C GLU A 58 6.46 -6.05 3.38
N GLY A 59 7.25 -6.69 2.52
CA GLY A 59 8.28 -7.64 2.94
C GLY A 59 9.64 -6.97 3.16
N PHE A 60 10.38 -7.43 4.17
CA PHE A 60 11.67 -6.83 4.55
C PHE A 60 12.88 -7.74 4.30
N LEU A 61 12.76 -8.72 3.41
CA LEU A 61 13.89 -9.53 2.96
C LEU A 61 14.72 -8.79 1.90
N TRP A 62 15.71 -8.03 2.35
CA TRP A 62 16.57 -7.21 1.49
C TRP A 62 18.00 -7.74 1.39
N LYS A 63 18.62 -7.54 0.21
CA LYS A 63 20.06 -7.77 0.05
C LYS A 63 20.82 -6.67 0.78
N ALA A 64 21.87 -7.03 1.51
CA ALA A 64 22.72 -6.08 2.23
C ALA A 64 23.23 -4.95 1.31
N SER A 65 23.67 -5.27 0.09
CA SER A 65 24.13 -4.26 -0.87
C SER A 65 23.02 -3.33 -1.36
N SER A 66 21.79 -3.85 -1.51
CA SER A 66 20.64 -3.05 -1.93
C SER A 66 20.20 -2.08 -0.83
N LEU A 67 20.26 -2.51 0.43
CA LEU A 67 20.01 -1.62 1.58
C LEU A 67 20.92 -0.39 1.57
N ILE A 68 22.22 -0.61 1.35
CA ILE A 68 23.23 0.46 1.25
C ILE A 68 22.93 1.42 0.10
N GLY A 69 22.46 0.90 -1.04
CA GLY A 69 22.08 1.72 -2.19
C GLY A 69 20.84 2.58 -1.92
N SER A 70 19.80 1.98 -1.33
CA SER A 70 18.46 2.57 -1.26
C SER A 70 18.23 3.48 -0.05
N PHE A 71 18.82 3.20 1.11
CA PHE A 71 18.47 3.89 2.37
C PHE A 71 19.67 4.58 3.00
N SER A 72 19.49 5.85 3.39
CA SER A 72 20.55 6.68 3.96
C SER A 72 21.15 6.09 5.25
N TYR A 73 20.31 5.51 6.12
CA TYR A 73 20.76 4.83 7.32
C TYR A 73 21.76 3.71 7.01
N PHE A 74 21.42 2.80 6.09
CA PHE A 74 22.29 1.68 5.73
C PHE A 74 23.51 2.10 4.92
N ARG A 75 23.40 3.18 4.13
CA ARG A 75 24.55 3.79 3.46
C ARG A 75 25.60 4.28 4.46
N ASN A 76 25.15 4.90 5.54
CA ASN A 76 26.01 5.41 6.61
C ASN A 76 26.40 4.32 7.63
N ASN A 77 25.66 3.21 7.68
CA ASN A 77 25.87 2.08 8.59
C ASN A 77 25.93 0.75 7.81
N PRO A 78 26.94 0.54 6.93
CA PRO A 78 27.00 -0.64 6.08
C PRO A 78 27.18 -1.95 6.87
N ALA A 79 27.71 -1.88 8.09
CA ALA A 79 27.76 -3.04 8.99
C ALA A 79 26.35 -3.53 9.38
N ALA A 80 25.41 -2.61 9.67
CA ALA A 80 24.02 -2.95 9.96
C ALA A 80 23.33 -3.60 8.75
N ALA A 81 23.62 -3.12 7.53
CA ALA A 81 23.09 -3.72 6.31
C ALA A 81 23.55 -5.19 6.14
N ARG A 82 24.82 -5.50 6.45
CA ARG A 82 25.35 -6.88 6.41
C ARG A 82 24.83 -7.76 7.54
N ALA A 83 24.55 -7.16 8.70
CA ALA A 83 24.06 -7.88 9.87
C ALA A 83 22.60 -8.33 9.74
N HIS A 84 21.79 -7.61 8.95
CA HIS A 84 20.35 -7.85 8.83
C HIS A 84 19.87 -8.19 7.42
N GLY A 85 20.58 -7.76 6.38
CA GLY A 85 20.30 -8.14 5.00
C GLY A 85 20.88 -9.51 4.66
N TYR A 86 20.24 -10.21 3.71
CA TYR A 86 20.86 -11.40 3.12
C TYR A 86 22.05 -10.97 2.23
N ASP A 87 23.03 -11.84 2.08
CA ASP A 87 24.20 -11.59 1.23
C ASP A 87 23.95 -12.11 -0.20
N THR A 88 24.52 -13.25 -0.56
CA THR A 88 24.46 -13.76 -1.94
C THR A 88 23.25 -14.68 -2.15
N THR A 89 23.02 -15.63 -1.25
CA THR A 89 21.91 -16.60 -1.32
C THR A 89 20.78 -16.16 -0.42
N LYS A 90 19.55 -16.01 -0.94
CA LYS A 90 18.37 -15.75 -0.10
C LYS A 90 18.01 -17.01 0.73
N PRO A 91 17.65 -16.90 2.02
CA PRO A 91 17.68 -15.72 2.90
C PRO A 91 18.87 -15.78 3.89
N ILE A 92 20.09 -16.04 3.39
CA ILE A 92 21.30 -16.26 4.21
C ILE A 92 22.10 -14.96 4.33
N LYS A 93 22.44 -14.59 5.57
CA LYS A 93 23.27 -13.42 5.90
C LYS A 93 24.75 -13.74 5.73
N ALA A 94 25.59 -12.71 5.79
CA ALA A 94 27.04 -12.86 5.58
C ALA A 94 27.73 -13.77 6.63
N ASP A 95 27.15 -13.90 7.81
CA ASP A 95 27.64 -14.77 8.88
C ASP A 95 27.15 -16.24 8.77
N GLY A 96 26.43 -16.57 7.70
CA GLY A 96 25.88 -17.91 7.45
C GLY A 96 24.54 -18.19 8.15
N THR A 97 24.04 -17.28 8.97
CA THR A 97 22.72 -17.42 9.61
C THR A 97 21.58 -17.05 8.66
N ARG A 98 20.37 -17.55 8.93
CA ARG A 98 19.17 -17.17 8.18
C ARG A 98 18.62 -15.84 8.70
N VAL A 99 18.17 -14.98 7.79
CA VAL A 99 17.39 -13.78 8.13
C VAL A 99 16.15 -14.21 8.91
N ASN A 100 15.90 -13.52 10.02
CA ASN A 100 14.77 -13.80 10.92
C ASN A 100 13.92 -12.54 11.16
N GLN A 101 12.92 -12.67 12.05
CA GLN A 101 11.99 -11.60 12.37
C GLN A 101 12.68 -10.33 12.90
N ALA A 102 13.66 -10.44 13.79
CA ALA A 102 14.39 -9.29 14.32
C ALA A 102 15.19 -8.56 13.22
N ASP A 103 15.68 -9.29 12.21
CA ASP A 103 16.33 -8.69 11.05
C ASP A 103 15.34 -7.88 10.20
N TYR A 104 14.11 -8.37 9.99
CA TYR A 104 13.06 -7.60 9.30
C TYR A 104 12.72 -6.30 10.04
N GLU A 105 12.63 -6.35 11.36
CA GLU A 105 12.39 -5.18 12.22
C GLU A 105 13.54 -4.17 12.10
N ALA A 106 14.78 -4.64 12.19
CA ALA A 106 15.96 -3.79 12.04
C ALA A 106 16.02 -3.15 10.64
N VAL A 107 15.68 -3.90 9.58
CA VAL A 107 15.62 -3.37 8.21
C VAL A 107 14.55 -2.28 8.09
N ALA A 108 13.33 -2.53 8.57
CA ALA A 108 12.25 -1.53 8.52
C ALA A 108 12.57 -0.28 9.36
N ASN A 109 13.14 -0.47 10.55
CA ASN A 109 13.58 0.64 11.40
C ASN A 109 14.68 1.45 10.75
N GLY A 110 15.65 0.82 10.09
CA GLY A 110 16.67 1.52 9.31
C GLY A 110 16.12 2.23 8.07
N ALA A 111 15.12 1.65 7.40
CA ALA A 111 14.51 2.22 6.20
C ALA A 111 13.60 3.43 6.51
N TYR A 112 12.86 3.37 7.61
CA TYR A 112 11.77 4.32 7.89
C TYR A 112 11.90 5.10 9.21
N GLY A 113 12.77 4.67 10.13
CA GLY A 113 13.07 5.43 11.34
C GLY A 113 13.80 6.75 11.02
N GLY A 114 13.63 7.74 11.88
CA GLY A 114 14.21 9.08 11.75
C GLY A 114 13.64 9.92 10.59
N ARG A 115 12.63 9.43 9.86
CA ARG A 115 11.98 10.13 8.75
C ARG A 115 10.88 11.06 9.28
N ALA A 116 11.21 12.34 9.43
CA ALA A 116 10.33 13.36 9.99
C ALA A 116 9.04 13.55 9.16
N GLU A 117 9.11 13.41 7.85
CA GLU A 117 7.96 13.46 6.94
C GLU A 117 6.98 12.30 7.12
N LEU A 118 7.43 11.19 7.72
CA LEU A 118 6.56 10.07 8.11
C LEU A 118 6.04 10.21 9.56
N GLY A 119 6.53 11.21 10.30
CA GLY A 119 6.27 11.38 11.74
C GLY A 119 6.84 10.26 12.60
N ASN A 120 7.74 9.44 12.06
CA ASN A 120 8.39 8.37 12.81
C ASN A 120 9.45 8.96 13.76
N GLY A 121 9.54 8.38 14.95
CA GLY A 121 10.68 8.58 15.86
C GLY A 121 11.98 8.09 15.24
N ASP A 122 13.08 8.21 15.99
CA ASP A 122 14.41 7.78 15.53
C ASP A 122 14.49 6.28 15.18
N TYR A 123 15.64 5.84 14.69
CA TYR A 123 15.87 4.45 14.31
C TYR A 123 15.65 3.43 15.44
N ALA A 124 15.81 3.84 16.71
CA ALA A 124 15.66 2.97 17.88
C ALA A 124 14.22 2.92 18.41
N SER A 125 13.35 3.86 17.99
CA SER A 125 11.96 3.95 18.43
C SER A 125 11.08 2.73 18.07
N GLY A 126 11.48 1.93 17.09
CA GLY A 126 10.67 0.84 16.55
C GLY A 126 9.59 1.28 15.56
N ASP A 127 9.49 2.58 15.27
CA ASP A 127 8.42 3.11 14.41
C ASP A 127 8.50 2.65 12.96
N GLY A 128 9.72 2.45 12.45
CA GLY A 128 9.87 2.02 11.08
C GLY A 128 9.23 0.64 10.84
N TRP A 129 9.39 -0.28 11.79
CA TRP A 129 8.67 -1.55 11.77
C TRP A 129 7.19 -1.40 12.10
N LYS A 130 6.86 -0.70 13.20
CA LYS A 130 5.47 -0.60 13.68
C LYS A 130 4.55 0.02 12.61
N PHE A 131 5.01 1.08 11.95
CA PHE A 131 4.28 1.83 10.92
C PHE A 131 4.80 1.59 9.50
N ARG A 132 5.30 0.38 9.23
CA ARG A 132 5.65 -0.07 7.88
C ARG A 132 4.45 -0.05 6.92
N GLY A 133 4.73 -0.19 5.61
CA GLY A 133 3.71 -0.20 4.56
C GLY A 133 2.68 -1.30 4.73
N ARG A 134 1.40 -0.90 4.81
CA ARG A 134 0.25 -1.82 4.82
C ARG A 134 -0.93 -1.32 3.97
N GLY A 135 -1.85 -2.24 3.66
CA GLY A 135 -3.07 -1.97 2.94
C GLY A 135 -2.88 -1.83 1.43
N LEU A 136 -3.97 -1.50 0.74
CA LEU A 136 -4.03 -1.46 -0.74
C LEU A 136 -3.18 -0.34 -1.37
N LYS A 137 -2.81 0.68 -0.59
CA LYS A 137 -1.97 1.81 -1.04
C LYS A 137 -0.63 1.91 -0.29
N GLN A 138 -0.27 0.90 0.51
CA GLN A 138 0.97 0.88 1.30
C GLN A 138 1.10 2.11 2.23
N LEU A 139 0.08 2.35 3.07
CA LEU A 139 0.11 3.40 4.09
C LEU A 139 1.30 3.18 5.02
N THR A 140 2.20 4.17 5.11
CA THR A 140 3.48 4.06 5.80
C THR A 140 3.74 5.30 6.64
N GLY A 141 4.23 5.13 7.87
CA GLY A 141 4.61 6.22 8.77
C GLY A 141 3.56 6.58 9.81
N ARG A 142 4.00 6.81 11.05
CA ARG A 142 3.15 7.10 12.21
C ARG A 142 2.15 8.23 11.94
N ALA A 143 2.60 9.33 11.31
CA ALA A 143 1.74 10.46 10.99
C ALA A 143 0.58 10.07 10.06
N HIS A 144 0.83 9.20 9.08
CA HIS A 144 -0.20 8.76 8.13
C HIS A 144 -1.22 7.81 8.79
N TYR A 145 -0.78 6.90 9.66
CA TYR A 145 -1.69 6.06 10.45
C TYR A 145 -2.57 6.90 11.39
N ARG A 146 -2.01 7.94 12.02
CA ARG A 146 -2.77 8.90 12.81
C ARG A 146 -3.80 9.67 11.99
N ASN A 147 -3.40 10.17 10.81
CA ASN A 147 -4.30 10.91 9.93
C ASN A 147 -5.44 10.02 9.43
N PHE A 148 -5.14 8.76 9.09
CA PHE A 148 -6.16 7.78 8.71
C PHE A 148 -7.14 7.51 9.88
N THR A 149 -6.63 7.34 11.09
CA THR A 149 -7.45 7.20 12.31
C THR A 149 -8.41 8.38 12.50
N LYS A 150 -7.89 9.61 12.34
CA LYS A 150 -8.70 10.83 12.43
C LYS A 150 -9.76 10.89 11.34
N TRP A 151 -9.41 10.49 10.11
CA TRP A 151 -10.35 10.46 8.98
C TRP A 151 -11.49 9.46 9.23
N CYS A 152 -11.19 8.23 9.68
CA CYS A 152 -12.22 7.26 10.08
C CYS A 152 -13.11 7.79 11.22
N SER A 153 -12.52 8.42 12.23
CA SER A 153 -13.28 9.00 13.35
C SER A 153 -14.21 10.13 12.90
N THR A 154 -13.74 10.99 12.00
CA THR A 154 -14.52 12.12 11.46
C THR A 154 -15.67 11.64 10.58
N ASN A 155 -15.51 10.51 9.90
CA ASN A 155 -16.52 9.88 9.05
C ASN A 155 -17.18 8.67 9.74
N SER A 156 -17.25 8.68 11.06
CA SER A 156 -17.77 7.57 11.87
C SER A 156 -19.22 7.16 11.55
N VAL A 157 -19.99 8.05 10.92
CA VAL A 157 -21.35 7.76 10.43
C VAL A 157 -21.38 6.67 9.36
N GLU A 158 -20.29 6.49 8.60
CA GLU A 158 -20.15 5.40 7.63
C GLU A 158 -19.92 4.06 8.35
N TRP A 159 -19.30 4.07 9.52
CA TRP A 159 -18.93 2.87 10.28
C TRP A 159 -19.29 2.99 11.78
N PRO A 160 -20.58 3.07 12.13
CA PRO A 160 -21.02 3.43 13.48
C PRO A 160 -20.57 2.45 14.57
N SER A 161 -20.20 1.23 14.21
CA SER A 161 -19.78 0.16 15.13
C SER A 161 -18.32 -0.26 14.97
N GLU A 162 -17.51 0.44 14.15
CA GLU A 162 -16.15 0.02 13.81
C GLU A 162 -15.14 1.19 13.85
N LEU A 163 -15.02 1.80 15.02
CA LEU A 163 -14.01 2.83 15.27
C LEU A 163 -12.76 2.21 15.88
N HIS A 164 -11.66 2.33 15.15
CA HIS A 164 -10.35 1.83 15.56
C HIS A 164 -9.32 2.95 15.55
N ASP A 165 -8.40 2.87 16.51
CA ASP A 165 -7.16 3.64 16.48
C ASP A 165 -6.08 2.81 15.79
N PHE A 166 -5.73 3.21 14.57
CA PHE A 166 -4.72 2.55 13.75
C PHE A 166 -3.30 3.01 14.10
N GLU A 167 -3.12 4.09 14.87
CA GLU A 167 -1.81 4.42 15.45
C GLU A 167 -1.48 3.46 16.62
N ILE A 168 -2.50 3.06 17.38
CA ILE A 168 -2.40 2.05 18.43
C ILE A 168 -2.31 0.63 17.85
N ASN A 169 -3.19 0.29 16.89
CA ASN A 169 -3.35 -1.05 16.31
C ASN A 169 -3.08 -1.04 14.78
N PRO A 170 -1.84 -0.73 14.34
CA PRO A 170 -1.52 -0.58 12.91
C PRO A 170 -1.64 -1.89 12.12
N GLU A 171 -1.56 -3.04 12.78
CA GLU A 171 -1.72 -4.35 12.16
C GLU A 171 -3.13 -4.57 11.60
N LEU A 172 -4.15 -3.84 12.05
CA LEU A 172 -5.50 -3.94 11.50
C LEU A 172 -5.53 -3.61 9.99
N LEU A 173 -4.59 -2.81 9.47
CA LEU A 173 -4.54 -2.47 8.04
C LEU A 173 -4.27 -3.65 7.10
N VAL A 174 -3.93 -4.84 7.63
CA VAL A 174 -3.85 -6.07 6.82
C VAL A 174 -5.22 -6.71 6.59
N GLN A 175 -6.26 -6.35 7.36
CA GLN A 175 -7.62 -6.79 7.09
C GLN A 175 -8.19 -6.02 5.90
N MET A 176 -8.84 -6.70 4.97
CA MET A 176 -9.14 -6.13 3.64
C MET A 176 -10.08 -4.92 3.71
N LYS A 177 -11.08 -4.92 4.60
CA LYS A 177 -11.94 -3.74 4.78
C LYS A 177 -11.16 -2.48 5.18
N TYR A 178 -10.22 -2.59 6.12
CA TYR A 178 -9.39 -1.44 6.53
C TYR A 178 -8.34 -1.10 5.47
N ALA A 179 -7.85 -2.09 4.72
CA ALA A 179 -6.99 -1.88 3.56
C ALA A 179 -7.72 -1.06 2.47
N VAL A 180 -9.01 -1.33 2.20
CA VAL A 180 -9.86 -0.55 1.31
C VAL A 180 -10.06 0.86 1.85
N ARG A 181 -10.49 1.01 3.10
CA ARG A 181 -10.69 2.33 3.74
C ARG A 181 -9.42 3.19 3.68
N SER A 182 -8.24 2.60 3.92
CA SER A 182 -6.96 3.34 3.86
C SER A 182 -6.62 3.83 2.45
N ALA A 183 -6.92 3.04 1.42
CA ALA A 183 -6.75 3.46 0.03
C ALA A 183 -7.81 4.50 -0.38
N ALA A 184 -9.06 4.36 0.08
CA ALA A 184 -10.11 5.34 -0.14
C ALA A 184 -9.80 6.68 0.55
N PHE A 185 -9.25 6.65 1.76
CA PHE A 185 -8.74 7.83 2.45
C PHE A 185 -7.71 8.57 1.59
N PHE A 186 -6.68 7.89 1.09
CA PHE A 186 -5.69 8.49 0.21
C PHE A 186 -6.32 9.07 -1.07
N TRP A 187 -7.27 8.34 -1.67
CA TRP A 187 -7.98 8.74 -2.87
C TRP A 187 -8.80 10.03 -2.69
N ILE A 188 -9.53 10.12 -1.58
CA ILE A 188 -10.37 11.27 -1.23
C ILE A 188 -9.53 12.47 -0.81
N ASP A 189 -8.56 12.28 0.09
CA ASP A 189 -7.74 13.35 0.66
C ASP A 189 -6.90 14.06 -0.41
N ASN A 190 -6.53 13.34 -1.47
CA ASN A 190 -5.80 13.88 -2.63
C ASN A 190 -6.70 14.27 -3.82
N GLU A 191 -8.03 14.23 -3.65
CA GLU A 191 -9.04 14.52 -4.67
C GLU A 191 -8.80 13.79 -6.01
N LEU A 192 -8.31 12.55 -5.96
CA LEU A 192 -7.93 11.79 -7.15
C LEU A 192 -9.12 11.47 -8.06
N TYR A 193 -10.34 11.43 -7.50
CA TYR A 193 -11.57 11.33 -8.28
C TYR A 193 -11.72 12.48 -9.27
N ARG A 194 -11.32 13.72 -8.92
CA ARG A 194 -11.37 14.86 -9.86
C ARG A 194 -10.39 14.70 -11.00
N ARG A 195 -9.21 14.13 -10.71
CA ARG A 195 -8.21 13.84 -11.73
C ARG A 195 -8.73 12.77 -12.68
N ALA A 196 -9.31 11.71 -12.14
CA ALA A 196 -9.89 10.61 -12.89
C ALA A 196 -11.01 11.06 -13.85
N ASP A 197 -11.78 12.09 -13.47
CA ASP A 197 -12.84 12.66 -14.31
C ASP A 197 -12.32 13.33 -15.60
N ASN A 198 -11.00 13.55 -15.74
CA ASN A 198 -10.39 14.05 -17.00
C ASN A 198 -10.30 13.00 -18.11
N GLY A 199 -10.81 11.78 -17.88
CA GLY A 199 -11.08 10.80 -18.92
C GLY A 199 -10.16 9.57 -18.93
N ALA A 200 -10.46 8.66 -19.86
CA ALA A 200 -9.79 7.37 -20.01
C ALA A 200 -8.57 7.46 -20.96
N ASN A 201 -7.55 8.21 -20.57
CA ASN A 201 -6.33 8.41 -21.35
C ASN A 201 -5.06 8.35 -20.49
N ASP A 202 -3.91 8.15 -21.15
CA ASP A 202 -2.63 7.96 -20.49
C ASP A 202 -2.19 9.17 -19.66
N SER A 203 -2.55 10.39 -20.08
CA SER A 203 -2.25 11.63 -19.36
C SER A 203 -2.97 11.68 -18.01
N THR A 204 -4.25 11.30 -17.98
CA THR A 204 -5.00 11.19 -16.72
C THR A 204 -4.37 10.19 -15.77
N VAL A 205 -4.00 8.99 -16.25
CA VAL A 205 -3.34 7.96 -15.43
C VAL A 205 -2.01 8.47 -14.87
N GLN A 206 -1.21 9.17 -15.68
CA GLN A 206 0.05 9.78 -15.25
C GLN A 206 -0.18 10.84 -14.16
N SER A 207 -1.17 11.72 -14.33
CA SER A 207 -1.48 12.76 -13.35
C SER A 207 -1.89 12.22 -11.98
N ILE A 208 -2.53 11.05 -11.94
CA ILE A 208 -2.85 10.33 -10.70
C ILE A 208 -1.58 9.67 -10.16
N THR A 209 -0.78 9.06 -11.03
CA THR A 209 0.49 8.43 -10.66
C THR A 209 1.46 9.43 -10.04
N ASP A 210 1.48 10.68 -10.50
CA ASP A 210 2.33 11.74 -9.95
C ASP A 210 2.02 12.04 -8.47
N VAL A 211 0.76 11.89 -8.06
CA VAL A 211 0.36 12.01 -6.65
C VAL A 211 0.66 10.73 -5.87
N VAL A 212 0.40 9.57 -6.48
CA VAL A 212 0.61 8.26 -5.87
C VAL A 212 2.09 7.98 -5.59
N ASN A 213 2.97 8.28 -6.56
CA ASN A 213 4.42 8.12 -6.49
C ASN A 213 5.12 8.87 -7.65
N TYR A 214 5.49 10.13 -7.41
CA TYR A 214 6.07 11.02 -8.42
C TYR A 214 7.37 10.48 -9.07
N ASN A 215 8.26 9.81 -8.33
CA ASN A 215 9.55 9.37 -8.87
C ASN A 215 9.54 7.91 -9.37
N THR A 216 8.37 7.35 -9.66
CA THR A 216 8.24 5.93 -10.06
C THR A 216 8.63 5.66 -11.51
N ASP A 217 9.30 4.54 -11.74
CA ASP A 217 9.48 3.92 -13.06
C ASP A 217 8.25 3.10 -13.49
N SER A 218 7.32 2.84 -12.56
CA SER A 218 6.13 2.01 -12.78
C SER A 218 5.01 2.68 -13.60
N ARG A 219 5.24 3.87 -14.19
CA ARG A 219 4.23 4.62 -14.97
C ARG A 219 3.66 3.79 -16.14
N PRO A 220 4.49 3.13 -16.98
CA PRO A 220 3.97 2.33 -18.09
C PRO A 220 3.09 1.17 -17.60
N ALA A 221 3.45 0.55 -16.47
CA ALA A 221 2.69 -0.55 -15.89
C ALA A 221 1.32 -0.08 -15.36
N ARG A 222 1.24 1.08 -14.69
CA ARG A 222 -0.03 1.68 -14.25
C ARG A 222 -0.95 2.01 -15.42
N ILE A 223 -0.41 2.55 -16.51
CA ILE A 223 -1.15 2.78 -17.76
C ILE A 223 -1.67 1.45 -18.34
N SER A 224 -0.82 0.42 -18.38
CA SER A 224 -1.20 -0.90 -18.88
C SER A 224 -2.32 -1.51 -18.05
N ASN A 225 -2.24 -1.44 -16.71
CA ASN A 225 -3.29 -1.90 -15.79
C ASN A 225 -4.60 -1.18 -16.07
N PHE A 226 -4.57 0.16 -16.20
CA PHE A 226 -5.77 0.95 -16.53
C PHE A 226 -6.40 0.50 -17.85
N LYS A 227 -5.60 0.40 -18.92
CA LYS A 227 -6.09 -0.03 -20.25
C LYS A 227 -6.75 -1.40 -20.18
N LYS A 228 -6.10 -2.36 -19.50
CA LYS A 228 -6.63 -3.72 -19.32
C LYS A 228 -7.99 -3.70 -18.61
N ILE A 229 -8.08 -2.98 -17.49
CA ILE A 229 -9.31 -2.88 -16.69
C ILE A 229 -10.43 -2.21 -17.52
N TRP A 230 -10.12 -1.07 -18.14
CA TRP A 230 -11.08 -0.26 -18.87
C TRP A 230 -11.62 -0.97 -20.12
N GLN A 231 -10.73 -1.55 -20.94
CA GLN A 231 -11.12 -2.23 -22.18
C GLN A 231 -11.95 -3.50 -21.93
N GLN A 232 -11.71 -4.19 -20.81
CA GLN A 232 -12.49 -5.36 -20.43
C GLN A 232 -13.83 -4.99 -19.78
N GLY A 233 -14.09 -3.69 -19.55
CA GLY A 233 -15.32 -3.22 -18.93
C GLY A 233 -15.54 -3.80 -17.53
N LEU A 234 -14.44 -4.06 -16.78
CA LEU A 234 -14.52 -4.83 -15.54
C LEU A 234 -15.47 -4.18 -14.53
N PHE A 235 -15.57 -2.85 -14.52
CA PHE A 235 -16.39 -2.07 -13.60
C PHE A 235 -17.66 -1.47 -14.24
N ASN A 236 -18.16 -2.02 -15.35
CA ASN A 236 -19.35 -1.48 -16.02
C ASN A 236 -20.65 -1.77 -15.26
N GLU A 237 -20.64 -2.74 -14.34
CA GLU A 237 -21.79 -3.07 -13.50
C GLU A 237 -21.93 -2.07 -12.35
N ILE A 238 -23.18 -1.83 -11.93
CA ILE A 238 -23.52 -0.86 -10.87
C ILE A 238 -22.99 -1.35 -9.50
N ILE A 239 -22.94 -2.67 -9.30
CA ILE A 239 -22.44 -3.34 -8.09
C ILE A 239 -21.18 -4.12 -8.49
N LEU A 240 -20.16 -4.11 -7.62
CA LEU A 240 -18.88 -4.81 -7.80
C LEU A 240 -18.99 -6.33 -7.59
#